data_AF-A0A1V4QET6-F1
#
_entry.id   AF-A0A1V4QET6-F1
#
_cell.length_a   1.000
_cell.length_b   1.000
_cell.length_c   1.000
_cell.angle_alpha   90.00
_cell.angle_beta   90.00
_cell.angle_gamma   90.00
#
_symmetry.space_group_name_H-M   'P 1'
#
loop_
_entity.id
_entity.type
_entity.pdbx_description
1 polymer ?
#
loop_
_entity_poly.entity_id
_entity_poly.type
_entity_poly.pdbx_seq_one_letter_code
_entity_poly.pdbx_strand_id
1 'polypeptide(L)'
;MARERILKGIAVSHGIARGKAYIYEPGEVEILQTPILPIYLEKEIARFEDAIEKTRQELNNIKTRINQEIGEDFAQFLDAQVMMLDDKEIIERVKKDPNCARYLTLRSGID
;
A
#
# COMPACT_ATOMS: atom_id res chain seq x y z
N MET A 1 3.11 -4.72 38.86
CA MET A 1 2.19 -5.84 38.59
C MET A 1 1.18 -5.36 37.56
N ALA A 2 1.06 -6.03 36.41
CA ALA A 2 0.07 -5.66 35.40
C ALA A 2 -1.34 -5.99 35.93
N ARG A 3 -2.27 -5.03 35.85
CA ARG A 3 -3.68 -5.24 36.17
C ARG A 3 -4.39 -5.90 35.00
N GLU A 4 -5.28 -6.83 35.30
CA GLU A 4 -6.25 -7.33 34.33
C GLU A 4 -7.09 -6.17 33.78
N ARG A 5 -7.30 -6.15 32.46
CA ARG A 5 -8.10 -5.13 31.77
C ARG A 5 -9.20 -5.82 30.97
N ILE A 6 -10.45 -5.44 31.23
CA ILE A 6 -11.61 -5.88 30.46
C ILE A 6 -11.99 -4.76 29.49
N LEU A 7 -11.92 -5.03 28.18
CA LEU A 7 -12.25 -4.09 27.12
C LEU A 7 -13.55 -4.52 26.42
N LYS A 8 -14.44 -3.57 26.13
CA LYS A 8 -15.69 -3.80 25.36
C LYS A 8 -15.57 -3.13 24.00
N GLY A 9 -15.98 -3.82 22.94
CA GLY A 9 -15.97 -3.32 21.57
C GLY A 9 -17.19 -3.79 20.77
N ILE A 10 -17.19 -3.52 19.47
CA ILE A 10 -18.22 -3.98 18.54
C ILE A 10 -17.84 -5.39 18.06
N ALA A 11 -18.73 -6.37 18.23
CA ALA A 11 -18.49 -7.73 17.79
C ALA A 11 -18.67 -7.85 16.27
N VAL A 12 -17.63 -8.34 15.57
CA VAL A 12 -17.64 -8.53 14.11
C VAL A 12 -17.74 -10.01 13.72
N SER A 13 -17.22 -10.90 14.56
CA SER A 13 -17.27 -12.36 14.34
C SER A 13 -17.53 -13.09 15.65
N HIS A 14 -18.24 -14.23 15.56
CA HIS A 14 -18.58 -15.06 16.71
C HIS A 14 -17.40 -15.98 17.07
N GLY A 15 -17.12 -16.12 18.38
CA GLY A 15 -16.11 -17.07 18.87
C GLY A 15 -15.40 -16.61 20.14
N ILE A 16 -14.57 -17.49 20.68
CA ILE A 16 -13.68 -17.22 21.82
C ILE A 16 -12.25 -17.57 21.38
N ALA A 17 -11.31 -16.65 21.53
CA ALA A 17 -9.91 -16.85 21.18
C ALA A 17 -8.99 -16.60 22.39
N ARG A 18 -7.88 -17.35 22.47
CA ARG A 18 -6.84 -17.19 23.49
C ARG A 18 -5.47 -17.31 22.83
N GLY A 19 -4.62 -16.30 22.98
CA GLY A 19 -3.29 -16.28 22.37
C GLY A 19 -2.47 -15.10 22.86
N LYS A 20 -1.23 -15.00 22.37
CA LYS A 20 -0.41 -13.80 22.57
C LYS A 20 -0.95 -12.67 21.71
N ALA A 21 -1.02 -11.47 22.26
CA ALA A 21 -1.36 -10.29 21.48
C ALA A 21 -0.20 -9.95 20.54
N TYR A 22 -0.51 -9.73 19.26
CA TYR A 22 0.39 -9.14 18.29
C TYR A 22 -0.03 -7.69 18.07
N ILE A 23 0.87 -6.75 18.39
CA ILE A 23 0.64 -5.33 18.17
C ILE A 23 1.16 -5.01 16.77
N TYR A 24 0.24 -4.68 15.86
CA TYR A 24 0.58 -4.22 14.51
C TYR A 24 0.53 -2.69 14.48
N GLU A 25 1.71 -2.08 14.48
CA GLU A 25 1.90 -0.64 14.31
C GLU A 25 2.58 -0.41 12.96
N PRO A 26 1.80 -0.23 11.87
CA PRO A 26 2.42 0.16 10.60
C PRO A 26 3.07 1.52 10.81
N GLY A 27 4.38 1.61 10.52
CA GLY A 27 5.11 2.86 10.65
C GLY A 27 4.49 3.98 9.80
N GLU A 28 4.67 5.23 10.24
CA GLU A 28 4.23 6.39 9.47
C GLU A 28 5.14 6.60 8.26
N VAL A 29 4.54 6.85 7.10
CA VAL A 29 5.28 7.24 5.90
C VAL A 29 5.40 8.76 5.89
N GLU A 30 6.59 9.27 6.22
CA GLU A 30 6.88 10.68 6.03
C GLU A 30 7.08 11.00 4.55
N ILE A 31 6.28 11.93 4.05
CA ILE A 31 6.31 12.38 2.67
C ILE A 31 6.90 13.79 2.63
N LEU A 32 8.08 13.92 2.00
CA LEU A 32 8.73 15.22 1.80
C LEU A 32 8.48 15.73 0.39
N GLN A 33 7.73 16.83 0.27
CA GLN A 33 7.63 17.56 -0.99
C GLN A 33 8.91 18.36 -1.22
N THR A 34 9.62 18.02 -2.29
CA THR A 34 10.83 18.73 -2.69
C THR A 34 10.79 18.96 -4.20
N PRO A 35 11.17 20.16 -4.66
CA PRO A 35 11.15 20.47 -6.08
C PRO A 35 12.14 19.59 -6.83
N ILE A 36 11.72 19.12 -8.00
CA ILE A 36 12.56 18.34 -8.91
C ILE A 36 13.18 19.30 -9.92
N LEU A 37 14.51 19.26 -10.04
CA LEU A 37 15.19 20.00 -11.10
C LEU A 37 14.85 19.39 -12.46
N PRO A 38 14.69 20.18 -13.53
CA PRO A 38 14.33 19.66 -14.87
C PRO A 38 15.25 18.55 -15.38
N ILE A 39 16.54 18.59 -15.01
CA ILE A 39 17.54 17.55 -15.35
C ILE A 39 17.24 16.16 -14.75
N TYR A 40 16.42 16.09 -13.71
CA TYR A 40 16.04 14.84 -13.03
C TYR A 40 14.62 14.38 -13.36
N LEU A 41 13.87 15.14 -14.17
CA LEU A 41 12.47 14.85 -14.47
C LEU A 41 12.29 13.46 -15.10
N GLU A 42 13.05 13.14 -16.15
CA GLU A 42 12.99 11.84 -16.83
C GLU A 42 13.28 10.67 -15.88
N LYS A 43 14.25 10.84 -14.98
CA LYS A 43 14.59 9.82 -13.97
C LYS A 43 13.43 9.60 -13.01
N GLU A 44 12.74 10.66 -12.62
CA GLU A 44 11.61 10.56 -11.70
C GLU A 44 10.38 9.95 -12.36
N ILE A 45 10.13 10.25 -13.64
CA ILE A 45 9.09 9.59 -14.43
C ILE A 45 9.37 8.09 -14.51
N ALA A 46 10.59 7.69 -14.85
CA ALA A 46 10.98 6.28 -14.90
C ALA A 46 10.82 5.57 -13.53
N ARG A 47 11.16 6.27 -12.43
CA ARG A 47 10.97 5.76 -11.07
C ARG A 47 9.50 5.54 -10.73
N PHE A 48 8.62 6.44 -11.17
CA PHE A 48 7.18 6.32 -10.99
C PHE A 48 6.62 5.14 -11.79
N GLU A 49 7.05 4.96 -13.04
CA GLU A 49 6.65 3.82 -13.88
C GLU A 49 7.09 2.48 -13.29
N ASP A 50 8.32 2.40 -12.75
CA ASP A 50 8.82 1.22 -12.03
C ASP A 50 7.98 0.93 -10.77
N ALA A 51 7.56 1.96 -10.04
CA ALA A 51 6.68 1.80 -8.89
C ALA A 51 5.30 1.25 -9.29
N ILE A 52 4.71 1.73 -10.40
CA ILE A 52 3.45 1.19 -10.92
C ILE A 52 3.59 -0.30 -11.24
N GLU A 53 4.67 -0.70 -11.92
CA GLU A 53 4.89 -2.10 -12.28
C GLU A 53 5.10 -2.99 -11.05
N LYS A 54 5.87 -2.53 -10.05
CA LYS A 54 6.03 -3.24 -8.78
C LYS A 54 4.70 -3.43 -8.06
N THR A 55 3.90 -2.37 -7.94
CA THR A 55 2.57 -2.47 -7.32
C THR A 55 1.65 -3.41 -8.09
N ARG A 56 1.70 -3.41 -9.43
CA ARG A 56 0.95 -4.36 -10.25
C ARG A 56 1.32 -5.81 -9.93
N GLN A 57 2.61 -6.11 -9.81
CA GLN A 57 3.08 -7.45 -9.44
C GLN A 57 2.64 -7.85 -8.03
N GLU A 58 2.77 -6.94 -7.05
CA GLU A 58 2.35 -7.16 -5.68
C GLU A 58 0.85 -7.45 -5.57
N LEU A 59 -0.01 -6.65 -6.23
CA LEU A 59 -1.46 -6.87 -6.23
C LEU A 59 -1.84 -8.21 -6.88
N ASN A 60 -1.19 -8.58 -7.98
CA ASN A 60 -1.43 -9.86 -8.63
C ASN A 60 -0.99 -11.06 -7.76
N ASN A 61 0.10 -10.92 -7.02
CA ASN A 61 0.55 -11.93 -6.07
C ASN A 61 -0.44 -12.09 -4.91
N ILE A 62 -0.92 -10.98 -4.35
CA ILE A 62 -1.96 -10.97 -3.31
C ILE A 62 -3.24 -11.62 -3.83
N LYS A 63 -3.68 -11.26 -5.05
CA LYS A 63 -4.85 -11.85 -5.70
C LYS A 63 -4.72 -13.36 -5.84
N THR A 64 -3.58 -13.83 -6.34
CA THR A 64 -3.29 -15.26 -6.52
C THR A 64 -3.35 -16.00 -5.19
N ARG A 65 -2.79 -15.42 -4.13
CA ARG A 65 -2.81 -16.00 -2.79
C ARG A 65 -4.22 -16.09 -2.21
N ILE A 66 -5.01 -15.03 -2.32
CA ILE A 66 -6.41 -15.02 -1.84
C ILE A 66 -7.25 -16.05 -2.61
N ASN A 67 -7.06 -16.15 -3.93
CA ASN A 67 -7.74 -17.15 -4.76
C ASN A 67 -7.46 -18.59 -4.29
N GLN A 68 -6.22 -18.87 -3.88
CA GLN A 68 -5.82 -20.19 -3.40
C GLN A 68 -6.30 -20.48 -1.98
N GLU A 69 -6.27 -19.49 -1.08
CA GLU A 69 -6.54 -19.69 0.35
C GLU A 69 -8.03 -19.55 0.71
N ILE A 70 -8.78 -18.67 0.04
CA ILE A 70 -10.15 -18.26 0.43
C ILE A 70 -11.15 -18.52 -0.69
N GLY A 71 -10.79 -18.22 -1.94
CA GLY A 71 -11.63 -18.42 -3.12
C GLY A 71 -11.74 -17.18 -4.01
N GLU A 72 -12.19 -17.39 -5.25
CA GLU A 72 -12.17 -16.38 -6.32
C GLU A 72 -13.04 -15.15 -6.03
N ASP A 73 -14.22 -15.35 -5.44
CA ASP A 73 -15.16 -14.26 -5.13
C ASP A 73 -14.55 -13.21 -4.20
N PHE A 74 -13.64 -13.64 -3.30
CA PHE A 74 -12.97 -12.73 -2.36
C PHE A 74 -11.83 -11.94 -3.00
N ALA A 75 -11.28 -12.38 -4.13
CA ALA A 75 -10.17 -11.68 -4.79
C ALA A 75 -10.63 -10.74 -5.91
N GLN A 76 -11.88 -10.82 -6.36
CA GLN A 76 -12.42 -9.99 -7.46
C GLN A 76 -12.28 -8.48 -7.22
N PHE A 77 -12.35 -8.00 -5.97
CA PHE A 77 -12.19 -6.56 -5.69
C PHE A 77 -10.79 -6.03 -6.07
N LEU A 78 -9.77 -6.91 -6.12
CA LEU A 78 -8.42 -6.54 -6.53
C LEU A 78 -8.32 -6.25 -8.02
N ASP A 79 -9.23 -6.77 -8.85
CA ASP A 79 -9.24 -6.46 -10.28
C ASP A 79 -9.48 -4.98 -10.54
N ALA A 80 -10.40 -4.37 -9.78
CA ALA A 80 -10.61 -2.93 -9.85
C ALA A 80 -9.34 -2.15 -9.46
N GLN A 81 -8.62 -2.60 -8.43
CA GLN A 81 -7.38 -1.95 -7.99
C GLN A 81 -6.27 -2.07 -9.04
N VAL A 82 -6.14 -3.22 -9.70
CA VAL A 82 -5.19 -3.40 -10.81
C VAL A 82 -5.57 -2.53 -11.99
N MET A 83 -6.85 -2.45 -12.36
CA MET A 83 -7.32 -1.60 -13.47
C MET A 83 -7.04 -0.10 -13.22
N MET A 84 -7.12 0.36 -11.97
CA MET A 84 -6.79 1.74 -11.62
C MET A 84 -5.33 2.10 -11.91
N LEU A 85 -4.41 1.13 -11.93
CA LEU A 85 -3.01 1.36 -12.28
C LEU A 85 -2.79 1.69 -13.76
N ASP A 86 -3.78 1.43 -14.61
CA ASP A 86 -3.73 1.68 -16.07
C ASP A 86 -4.50 2.95 -16.47
N ASP A 87 -5.02 3.71 -15.50
CA ASP A 87 -5.75 4.96 -15.77
C ASP A 87 -4.81 6.02 -16.37
N LYS A 88 -4.95 6.23 -17.68
CA LYS A 88 -4.13 7.17 -18.46
C LYS A 88 -4.29 8.61 -17.98
N GLU A 89 -5.47 9.02 -17.52
CA GLU A 89 -5.68 10.40 -17.08
C GLU A 89 -4.89 10.67 -15.79
N ILE A 90 -4.92 9.73 -14.85
CA ILE A 90 -4.16 9.82 -13.60
C ILE A 90 -2.66 9.79 -13.88
N ILE A 91 -2.19 8.83 -14.69
CA ILE A 91 -0.77 8.68 -15.02
C ILE A 91 -0.22 9.94 -15.70
N GLU A 92 -0.93 10.45 -16.71
CA GLU A 92 -0.50 11.64 -17.44
C GLU A 92 -0.50 12.90 -16.57
N ARG A 93 -1.46 13.00 -15.64
CA ARG A 93 -1.48 14.09 -14.66
C ARG A 93 -0.26 14.06 -13.76
N VAL A 94 0.13 12.89 -13.25
CA VAL A 94 1.32 12.73 -12.38
C VAL A 94 2.60 13.04 -13.15
N LYS A 95 2.73 12.58 -14.40
CA LYS A 95 3.90 12.86 -15.24
C LYS A 95 4.09 14.34 -15.58
N LYS A 96 2.99 15.10 -15.65
CA LYS A 96 3.00 16.54 -15.97
C LYS A 96 3.24 17.43 -14.76
N ASP A 97 2.97 16.96 -13.55
CA ASP A 97 3.16 17.74 -12.33
C ASP A 97 4.54 17.47 -11.70
N PRO A 98 5.50 18.40 -11.82
CA PRO A 98 6.85 18.24 -11.27
C PRO A 98 6.87 18.24 -9.73
N ASN A 99 5.78 18.59 -9.06
CA ASN A 99 5.66 18.53 -7.60
C ASN A 99 5.08 17.19 -7.10
N CYS A 100 4.46 16.40 -7.98
CA CYS A 100 3.91 15.10 -7.61
C CYS A 100 4.99 14.01 -7.46
N ALA A 101 6.16 14.20 -8.06
CA ALA A 101 6.99 13.06 -8.38
C ALA A 101 7.99 12.63 -7.28
N ARG A 102 8.39 13.50 -6.33
CA ARG A 102 9.34 13.13 -5.25
C ARG A 102 8.70 12.57 -3.96
N TYR A 103 7.65 11.77 -4.12
CA TYR A 103 7.09 10.98 -3.03
C TYR A 103 7.81 9.64 -2.95
N LEU A 104 9.04 9.58 -2.43
CA LEU A 104 9.62 8.30 -2.00
C LEU A 104 10.47 8.45 -0.72
N THR A 105 9.81 8.12 0.38
CA THR A 105 10.27 7.25 1.46
C THR A 105 11.71 7.42 1.92
N LEU A 106 11.91 8.25 2.95
CA LEU A 106 12.80 7.87 4.04
C LEU A 106 12.15 6.67 4.73
N ARG A 107 12.44 5.47 4.24
CA ARG A 107 12.23 4.25 5.02
C ARG A 107 13.30 4.26 6.12
N SER A 108 13.13 5.15 7.10
CA SER A 108 13.89 5.15 8.34
C SER A 108 13.67 3.79 8.99
N GLY A 109 14.77 3.12 9.30
CA GLY A 109 14.86 1.67 9.45
C GLY A 109 13.85 1.06 10.40
N ILE A 110 13.29 -0.06 9.95
CA ILE A 110 12.90 -1.17 10.80
C ILE A 110 13.43 -2.42 10.09
N ASP A 111 14.67 -2.77 10.44
CA ASP A 111 15.04 -4.18 10.64
C ASP A 111 14.36 -4.67 11.93
#